data_AF-A0A090WCL6-F1
#
_entry.id   AF-A0A090WCL6-F1
#
_cell.length_a   1.000
_cell.length_b   1.000
_cell.length_c   1.000
_cell.angle_alpha   90.00
_cell.angle_beta   90.00
_cell.angle_gamma   90.00
#
_symmetry.space_group_name_H-M   'P 1'
#
loop_
_entity.id
_entity.type
_entity.pdbx_description
1 polymer ?
#
loop_
_entity_poly.entity_id
_entity_poly.type
_entity_poly.pdbx_seq_one_letter_code
_entity_poly.pdbx_strand_id
1 'polypeptide(L)' 'MHIHNFSKENSILNTFISEIRDVNIQKDRMRFRRNIERIGEVLGYEMSKELNYKPKKLQRL' A
#
# COMPACT_ATOMS: atom_id res chain seq x y z
N MET A 1 13.11 9.91 -14.49
CA MET A 1 11.81 9.40 -13.97
C MET A 1 12.05 8.00 -13.43
N HIS A 2 11.79 7.76 -12.14
CA HIS A 2 11.93 6.42 -11.53
C HIS A 2 10.53 5.81 -11.39
N ILE A 3 10.34 4.57 -11.85
CA ILE A 3 9.03 3.89 -11.81
C ILE A 3 9.17 2.65 -10.93
N HIS A 4 8.45 2.61 -9.81
CA HIS A 4 8.31 1.41 -8.99
C HIS A 4 7.11 0.62 -9.48
N ASN A 5 7.34 -0.55 -10.09
CA ASN A 5 6.28 -1.42 -10.58
C ASN A 5 6.01 -2.57 -9.60
N PHE A 6 5.03 -2.36 -8.70
CA PHE A 6 4.61 -3.35 -7.71
C PHE A 6 3.84 -4.55 -8.29
N SER A 7 3.45 -4.53 -9.56
CA SER A 7 2.71 -5.66 -10.16
C SER A 7 3.59 -6.86 -10.49
N LYS A 8 4.92 -6.71 -10.44
CA LYS A 8 5.88 -7.79 -10.74
C LYS A 8 6.12 -8.72 -9.55
N GLU A 9 5.70 -8.31 -8.37
CA GLU A 9 5.89 -9.06 -7.12
C GLU A 9 4.57 -9.64 -6.65
N ASN A 10 4.61 -10.85 -6.10
CA ASN A 10 3.46 -11.44 -5.44
C ASN A 10 3.26 -10.75 -4.08
N SER A 11 2.21 -9.94 -3.98
CA SER A 11 1.89 -9.18 -2.78
C SER A 11 0.39 -9.18 -2.53
N ILE A 12 0.00 -9.00 -1.26
CA ILE A 12 -1.39 -8.76 -0.86
C ILE A 12 -2.00 -7.53 -1.55
N LEU A 13 -1.16 -6.58 -1.99
CA LEU A 13 -1.57 -5.43 -2.78
C LEU A 13 -2.31 -5.85 -4.05
N ASN A 14 -1.88 -6.93 -4.72
CA ASN A 14 -2.51 -7.43 -5.94
C ASN A 14 -3.94 -7.89 -5.67
N THR A 15 -4.20 -8.50 -4.51
CA THR A 15 -5.55 -8.90 -4.09
C THR A 15 -6.45 -7.69 -3.91
N PHE A 16 -5.99 -6.65 -3.20
CA PHE A 16 -6.78 -5.44 -3.00
C PHE A 16 -7.09 -4.74 -4.32
N ILE A 17 -6.11 -4.68 -5.24
CA ILE A 17 -6.29 -4.12 -6.59
C ILE A 17 -7.27 -4.96 -7.41
N SER A 18 -7.21 -6.28 -7.30
CA SER A 18 -8.16 -7.17 -7.99
C SER A 18 -9.59 -6.92 -7.52
N GLU A 19 -9.80 -6.82 -6.20
CA GLU A 19 -11.12 -6.62 -5.61
C GLU A 19 -11.76 -5.27 -5.95
N ILE A 20 -10.98 -4.19 -6.06
CA ILE A 20 -11.51 -2.88 -6.50
C ILE A 20 -11.84 -2.85 -8.00
N ARG A 21 -11.29 -3.78 -8.79
CA ARG A 21 -11.55 -3.90 -10.24
C ARG A 21 -12.68 -4.88 -10.56
N ASP A 22 -12.96 -5.82 -9.67
CA ASP A 22 -14.03 -6.80 -9.84
C ASP A 22 -15.41 -6.11 -9.79
N VAL A 23 -16.20 -6.28 -10.87
CA VAL A 23 -17.49 -5.60 -11.05
C VAL A 23 -18.57 -6.01 -10.05
N ASN A 24 -18.45 -7.19 -9.45
CA ASN A 24 -19.39 -7.69 -8.46
C ASN A 24 -18.96 -7.27 -7.06
N ILE A 25 -17.66 -7.38 -6.75
CA ILE A 25 -17.10 -7.07 -5.42
C ILE A 25 -17.07 -5.57 -5.16
N GLN A 26 -16.71 -4.74 -6.15
CA GLN A 26 -16.58 -3.29 -5.98
C GLN A 26 -17.88 -2.59 -5.54
N LYS A 27 -19.04 -3.23 -5.73
CA LYS A 27 -20.35 -2.71 -5.31
C LYS A 27 -20.50 -2.70 -3.79
N ASP A 28 -19.74 -3.52 -3.06
CA ASP A 28 -19.62 -3.44 -1.61
C ASP A 28 -18.81 -2.19 -1.23
N ARG A 29 -19.54 -1.12 -0.92
CA ARG A 29 -18.95 0.21 -0.61
C ARG A 29 -18.01 0.17 0.60
N MET A 30 -18.29 -0.65 1.61
CA MET A 30 -17.44 -0.74 2.80
C MET A 30 -16.11 -1.40 2.44
N ARG A 31 -16.17 -2.51 1.69
CA ARG A 31 -14.98 -3.21 1.20
C ARG A 31 -14.16 -2.35 0.24
N PHE A 32 -14.81 -1.65 -0.69
CA PHE A 32 -14.12 -0.77 -1.63
C PHE A 32 -13.30 0.31 -0.91
N ARG A 33 -13.91 1.01 0.07
CA ARG A 33 -13.19 2.00 0.89
C ARG A 33 -12.03 1.37 1.64
N ARG A 34 -12.25 0.21 2.27
CA ARG A 34 -11.23 -0.49 3.03
C ARG A 34 -10.04 -0.92 2.16
N ASN A 35 -10.29 -1.34 0.93
CA ASN A 35 -9.23 -1.70 0.00
C ASN A 35 -8.43 -0.48 -0.46
N ILE A 36 -9.07 0.66 -0.70
CA ILE A 36 -8.35 1.92 -0.98
C ILE A 36 -7.44 2.32 0.18
N GLU A 37 -7.94 2.26 1.43
CA GLU A 37 -7.13 2.54 2.63
C GLU A 37 -5.89 1.64 2.69
N ARG A 38 -6.09 0.32 2.56
CA ARG A 38 -5.01 -0.68 2.59
C ARG A 38 -4.00 -0.49 1.46
N ILE A 39 -4.46 -0.17 0.26
CA ILE A 39 -3.58 0.17 -0.87
C ILE A 39 -2.74 1.40 -0.51
N GLY A 40 -3.35 2.45 0.05
CA GLY A 40 -2.67 3.66 0.49
C GLY A 40 -1.62 3.39 1.58
N GLU A 41 -1.93 2.56 2.57
CA GLU A 41 -1.00 2.15 3.63
C GLU A 41 0.22 1.43 3.05
N VAL A 42 0.02 0.44 2.17
CA VAL A 42 1.12 -0.32 1.54
C VAL A 42 1.98 0.60 0.68
N LEU A 43 1.38 1.42 -0.19
CA LEU A 43 2.14 2.34 -1.04
C LEU A 43 2.87 3.40 -0.23
N GLY A 44 2.26 3.90 0.86
CA GLY A 44 2.89 4.85 1.77
C GLY A 44 4.10 4.25 2.47
N TYR A 45 4.00 2.98 2.92
CA TYR A 45 5.13 2.25 3.48
C TYR A 45 6.26 2.07 2.46
N GLU A 46 5.95 1.62 1.25
CA GLU A 46 6.96 1.44 0.20
C GLU A 46 7.66 2.76 -0.17
N MET A 47 6.90 3.85 -0.32
CA MET A 47 7.45 5.19 -0.54
C MET A 47 8.34 5.63 0.62
N SER A 48 7.94 5.33 1.86
CA SER A 48 8.68 5.75 3.05
C SER A 48 10.12 5.23 3.04
N LYS A 49 10.38 4.03 2.52
CA LYS A 49 11.73 3.43 2.49
C LYS A 49 12.77 4.26 1.73
N GLU A 50 12.32 5.07 0.77
CA GLU A 50 13.18 5.94 -0.05
C GLU A 50 13.34 7.35 0.54
N LEU A 51 12.61 7.69 1.61
CA LEU A 51 12.72 8.99 2.25
C LEU A 51 14.02 9.10 3.04
N ASN A 52 14.58 10.31 3.09
CA ASN A 52 15.78 10.56 3.87
C ASN A 52 15.48 10.51 5.38
N TYR A 53 16.11 9.57 6.07
CA TYR A 53 16.05 9.46 7.52
C TYR A 53 17.34 9.95 8.16
N LYS A 54 17.23 10.51 9.37
CA LYS A 54 18.39 10.85 10.20
C LYS A 54 18.39 9.98 11.45
N PRO A 55 19.51 9.32 11.79
CA PRO A 55 19.60 8.53 13.00
C PRO A 55 19.42 9.44 14.21
N LYS A 56 18.55 9.04 15.13
CA LYS A 56 18.33 9.73 16.41
C LYS A 56 18.73 8.78 17.53
N LYS A 57 19.70 9.19 18.35
CA LYS A 57 20.07 8.43 19.55
C LYS A 57 18.93 8.53 20.56
N LEU A 58 18.35 7.39 20.92
CA LEU A 58 17.33 7.27 21.94
C LEU A 58 17.95 6.64 23.18
N GLN A 59 17.63 7.16 24.36
CA GLN A 59 17.97 6.54 25.63
C GLN A 59 16.73 5.79 26.13
N ARG A 60 16.87 4.49 26.37
CA ARG A 60 15.82 3.68 26.99
C ARG A 60 15.96 3.83 28.51
N LEU A 61 14.82 4.02 29.19
CA LEU A 61 14.73 4.04 30.66
C LEU A 61 15.03 2.66 31.25
#